data_AF-A0A2G8HQH4-F1
#
_entry.id   AF-A0A2G8HQH4-F1
#
_cell.length_a   1.000
_cell.length_b   1.000
_cell.length_c   1.000
_cell.angle_alpha   90.00
_cell.angle_beta   90.00
_cell.angle_gamma   90.00
#
_symmetry.space_group_name_H-M   'P 1'
#
loop_
_entity.id
_entity.type
_entity.pdbx_description
1 polymer ?
#
loop_
_entity_poly.entity_id
_entity_poly.type
_entity_poly.pdbx_seq_one_letter_code
_entity_poly.pdbx_strand_id
1 'polypeptide(L)'
;MKLFIFLLITINLVSCSVKTDGDVEQEKVTELEGRIDTISLNYDSDGDLMNDEDEKNIGRNPLIADLPGVMVRFLQNYKISVSYKDLTTGNEGLFEIDTKVGANNPDFKYRVGNVFLRENSYRAAASIGKFSDHSWGEYKEHDLSWVKYPDIDQRFFQENVMKYSKYFNEEVFVITNVSVELENSIKLNPSGDFKQVSNPELTFRFYNYESESYEIIHSETVERNIISGVNEVVTIKFENVNPKLISENYFKKGEFIISELTNYEIPNLKIDYRTLAASIAHKTVPVVYNTPLETRVDYVAVGKGVKFSEILNTLFGKKFVIENEKLKSINQFQGNLPKYEYLNELRTLDKKGNWFIFTNRLNKHYLEHDFNNEDVISLSYVLGKDLSSQVDEKIFSYSNEVKTTDHFQTYTLGNIYPNSEVSFFIESKSLFGEKIKHWTDVFRNQGCGSRHNCVSFPYKCDVSFNIFEKLDTKLSFSKELGGEISRIYLIVNGSEYKLVDLINDKKVSLSWSDVGISISMRNINAIHEISNTDENLLGLKINALRESTFNGVKLVSMSGKASYECPGLVSFLAGSNKWPLSVESQNFGEWGGTVNWSTVSRGERKHLVQMFSVGITSVISNFHN
;
A
#
# COMPACT_ATOMS: atom_id res chain seq x y z
N MET A 1 16.36 -87.52 -30.30
CA MET A 1 17.65 -86.81 -30.35
C MET A 1 17.95 -86.38 -28.92
N LYS A 2 18.84 -87.11 -28.22
CA LYS A 2 20.25 -86.73 -27.97
C LYS A 2 20.30 -85.40 -27.17
N LEU A 3 20.58 -85.33 -25.86
CA LEU A 3 21.56 -86.03 -25.01
C LEU A 3 22.98 -85.96 -25.59
N PHE A 4 23.93 -85.54 -24.74
CA PHE A 4 25.33 -85.12 -24.98
C PHE A 4 25.44 -83.61 -25.23
N ILE A 5 25.79 -82.77 -24.27
CA ILE A 5 26.93 -82.79 -23.31
C ILE A 5 26.48 -81.82 -22.18
N PHE A 6 26.36 -82.09 -20.87
CA PHE A 6 27.00 -83.05 -19.96
C PHE A 6 28.48 -83.26 -20.23
N LEU A 7 29.23 -82.22 -19.93
CA LEU A 7 30.60 -82.27 -19.45
C LEU A 7 30.81 -80.90 -18.82
N LEU A 8 31.09 -80.71 -17.56
CA LEU A 8 31.31 -81.54 -16.38
C LEU A 8 31.09 -80.45 -15.28
N ILE A 9 30.38 -80.71 -14.18
CA ILE A 9 31.00 -81.27 -12.96
C ILE A 9 32.20 -80.37 -12.58
N THR A 10 32.25 -79.70 -11.46
CA THR A 10 31.69 -79.91 -10.12
C THR A 10 32.33 -78.78 -9.30
N ILE A 11 31.76 -78.29 -8.21
CA ILE A 11 31.77 -78.92 -6.88
C ILE A 11 30.72 -78.11 -6.08
N ASN A 12 29.46 -78.56 -6.01
CA ASN A 12 28.83 -79.09 -4.79
C ASN A 12 29.71 -79.10 -3.52
N LEU A 13 29.17 -78.56 -2.41
CA LEU A 13 28.97 -79.19 -1.09
C LEU A 13 28.56 -78.05 -0.11
N VAL A 14 27.29 -77.92 0.32
CA VAL A 14 26.56 -78.67 1.38
C VAL A 14 27.09 -78.39 2.81
N SER A 15 26.30 -77.60 3.55
CA SER A 15 25.91 -77.61 5.00
C SER A 15 26.80 -78.17 6.13
N CYS A 16 26.51 -77.63 7.33
CA CYS A 16 26.95 -77.99 8.70
C CYS A 16 28.26 -77.29 9.11
N SER A 17 28.44 -76.69 10.29
CA SER A 17 28.04 -77.14 11.62
C SER A 17 28.22 -75.99 12.62
N VAL A 18 27.30 -75.88 13.58
CA VAL A 18 27.61 -75.30 14.90
C VAL A 18 28.68 -76.19 15.55
N LYS A 19 29.74 -75.60 16.07
CA LYS A 19 30.53 -76.16 17.19
C LYS A 19 31.07 -75.02 18.03
N THR A 20 30.59 -75.01 19.26
CA THR A 20 31.16 -74.39 20.46
C THR A 20 32.51 -75.00 20.81
N ASP A 21 33.41 -74.13 21.27
CA ASP A 21 34.29 -74.25 22.45
C ASP A 21 35.72 -73.77 22.18
N GLY A 22 36.14 -72.79 22.98
CA GLY A 22 37.51 -72.24 22.97
C GLY A 22 37.63 -70.83 23.55
N ASP A 23 37.17 -70.66 24.78
CA ASP A 23 37.59 -69.71 25.83
C ASP A 23 38.12 -68.29 25.52
N VAL A 24 37.34 -67.33 26.07
CA VAL A 24 37.71 -66.18 26.92
C VAL A 24 38.54 -65.04 26.30
N GLU A 25 37.90 -63.86 26.13
CA GLU A 25 38.13 -62.68 26.96
C GLU A 25 37.02 -61.63 26.74
N GLN A 26 36.57 -61.01 27.83
CA GLN A 26 35.61 -59.90 27.83
C GLN A 26 36.30 -58.65 27.26
N GLU A 27 35.79 -58.09 26.16
CA GLU A 27 36.10 -56.71 25.80
C GLU A 27 34.84 -55.88 25.54
N LYS A 28 34.99 -54.63 25.93
CA LYS A 28 33.96 -53.63 26.23
C LYS A 28 33.11 -53.28 25.01
N VAL A 29 31.85 -52.95 25.29
CA VAL A 29 30.98 -52.18 24.42
C VAL A 29 31.66 -50.84 24.13
N THR A 30 32.11 -50.66 22.89
CA THR A 30 32.54 -49.36 22.37
C THR A 30 31.49 -48.90 21.37
N GLU A 31 30.93 -47.73 21.63
CA GLU A 31 30.06 -46.98 20.73
C GLU A 31 30.65 -46.93 19.32
N LEU A 32 29.87 -47.39 18.33
CA LEU A 32 30.14 -47.13 16.92
C LEU A 32 29.75 -45.69 16.62
N GLU A 33 30.65 -44.76 16.94
CA GLU A 33 30.71 -43.44 16.31
C GLU A 33 30.89 -43.62 14.80
N GLY A 34 29.91 -43.16 14.03
CA GLY A 34 29.99 -43.10 12.58
C GLY A 34 31.03 -42.07 12.15
N ARG A 35 32.10 -42.57 11.52
CA ARG A 35 33.08 -41.89 10.65
C ARG A 35 32.87 -40.38 10.45
N ILE A 36 33.60 -39.60 11.24
CA ILE A 36 34.12 -38.30 10.80
C ILE A 36 35.43 -38.63 10.08
N ASP A 37 35.45 -38.47 8.75
CA ASP A 37 36.71 -38.45 8.02
C ASP A 37 37.62 -37.41 8.67
N THR A 38 38.84 -37.81 9.00
CA THR A 38 39.88 -36.95 9.56
C THR A 38 40.04 -35.71 8.69
N ILE A 39 39.56 -34.58 9.19
CA ILE A 39 39.70 -33.24 8.61
C ILE A 39 41.19 -33.00 8.36
N SER A 40 41.57 -32.81 7.10
CA SER A 40 42.93 -32.38 6.76
C SER A 40 43.17 -30.96 7.27
N LEU A 41 44.34 -30.69 7.83
CA LEU A 41 44.76 -29.42 8.47
C LEU A 41 44.54 -28.12 7.65
N ASN A 42 44.25 -28.20 6.35
CA ASN A 42 44.04 -27.04 5.45
C ASN A 42 42.71 -27.13 4.68
N TYR A 43 41.71 -27.84 5.21
CA TYR A 43 40.38 -27.83 4.59
C TYR A 43 39.56 -26.67 5.15
N ASP A 44 38.87 -26.01 4.23
CA ASP A 44 37.92 -24.93 4.48
C ASP A 44 36.58 -25.46 3.93
N SER A 45 35.71 -25.92 4.83
CA SER A 45 34.47 -26.60 4.50
C SER A 45 33.39 -25.66 3.99
N ASP A 46 33.36 -24.41 4.45
CA ASP A 46 32.27 -23.46 4.22
C ASP A 46 32.63 -22.26 3.32
N GLY A 47 33.91 -22.11 2.97
CA GLY A 47 34.38 -21.19 1.95
C GLY A 47 34.70 -19.80 2.45
N ASP A 48 34.75 -19.58 3.77
CA ASP A 48 34.99 -18.27 4.37
C ASP A 48 36.48 -17.84 4.40
N LEU A 49 37.36 -18.70 3.84
CA LEU A 49 38.81 -18.54 3.76
C LEU A 49 39.54 -18.70 5.11
N MET A 50 38.89 -19.31 6.10
CA MET A 50 39.48 -19.81 7.33
C MET A 50 39.54 -21.35 7.31
N ASN A 51 40.54 -21.97 7.93
CA ASN A 51 40.60 -23.43 8.00
C ASN A 51 39.73 -23.94 9.14
N ASP A 52 39.11 -25.12 8.95
CA ASP A 52 38.21 -25.75 9.92
C ASP A 52 38.84 -25.93 11.32
N GLU A 53 40.16 -26.13 11.40
CA GLU A 53 40.88 -26.28 12.68
C GLU A 53 41.06 -24.93 13.39
N ASP A 54 41.38 -23.88 12.64
CA ASP A 54 41.54 -22.53 13.18
C ASP A 54 40.20 -22.03 13.74
N GLU A 55 39.10 -22.29 13.03
CA GLU A 55 37.74 -21.97 13.47
C GLU A 55 37.39 -22.67 14.79
N LYS A 56 37.65 -23.97 14.89
CA LYS A 56 37.42 -24.71 16.15
C LYS A 56 38.25 -24.15 17.29
N ASN A 57 39.50 -23.75 17.03
CA ASN A 57 40.38 -23.16 18.04
C ASN A 57 39.85 -21.82 18.58
N ILE A 58 39.14 -21.05 17.75
CA ILE A 58 38.49 -19.80 18.17
C ILE A 58 37.03 -19.98 18.63
N GLY A 59 36.54 -21.23 18.69
CA GLY A 59 35.21 -21.59 19.19
C GLY A 59 34.08 -21.46 18.17
N ARG A 60 34.40 -21.54 16.87
CA ARG A 60 33.45 -21.49 15.76
C ARG A 60 33.03 -22.84 15.25
N ASN A 61 31.99 -22.83 14.43
CA ASN A 61 31.47 -24.01 13.77
C ASN A 61 31.94 -24.01 12.31
N PRO A 62 32.81 -24.94 11.90
CA PRO A 62 33.41 -24.97 10.55
C PRO A 62 32.44 -25.37 9.44
N LEU A 63 31.16 -25.50 9.76
CA LEU A 63 30.10 -25.80 8.81
C LEU A 63 29.20 -24.58 8.59
N ILE A 64 29.55 -23.41 9.14
CA ILE A 64 28.76 -22.19 9.05
C ILE A 64 29.71 -21.04 8.68
N ALA A 65 29.64 -20.60 7.44
CA ALA A 65 30.56 -19.58 6.94
C ALA A 65 30.35 -18.22 7.63
N ASP A 66 31.45 -17.58 8.00
CA ASP A 66 31.43 -16.23 8.53
C ASP A 66 31.48 -15.16 7.44
N LEU A 67 30.48 -14.28 7.47
CA LEU A 67 30.37 -13.15 6.56
C LEU A 67 30.10 -11.87 7.36
N PRO A 68 30.71 -10.71 6.99
CA PRO A 68 30.37 -9.45 7.63
C PRO A 68 28.89 -9.10 7.43
N GLY A 69 28.09 -9.17 8.50
CA GLY A 69 26.67 -8.84 8.46
C GLY A 69 26.42 -7.34 8.36
N VAL A 70 26.41 -6.79 7.15
CA VAL A 70 26.10 -5.37 6.91
C VAL A 70 24.61 -5.19 6.66
N MET A 71 23.95 -4.42 7.52
CA MET A 71 22.54 -4.06 7.37
C MET A 71 22.43 -2.68 6.71
N VAL A 72 21.69 -2.62 5.59
CA VAL A 72 21.30 -1.37 4.93
C VAL A 72 19.79 -1.17 5.07
N ARG A 73 19.36 0.05 5.40
CA ARG A 73 17.95 0.41 5.52
C ARG A 73 17.70 1.80 4.94
N PHE A 74 16.58 1.97 4.25
CA PHE A 74 16.08 3.31 3.96
C PHE A 74 15.57 3.99 5.22
N LEU A 75 15.96 5.25 5.40
CA LEU A 75 15.24 6.19 6.25
C LEU A 75 14.09 6.81 5.43
N GLN A 76 13.02 7.23 6.11
CA GLN A 76 11.83 7.77 5.43
C GLN A 76 12.00 9.13 4.78
N ASN A 77 13.13 9.78 5.05
CA ASN A 77 13.38 11.10 4.52
C ASN A 77 13.82 10.95 3.07
N TYR A 78 13.01 11.50 2.17
CA TYR A 78 13.35 11.67 0.78
C TYR A 78 12.88 13.01 0.27
N LYS A 79 13.56 13.47 -0.77
CA LYS A 79 13.18 14.65 -1.54
C LYS A 79 13.17 14.30 -3.02
N ILE A 80 12.02 14.45 -3.66
CA ILE A 80 11.88 14.37 -5.11
C ILE A 80 11.74 15.79 -5.64
N SER A 81 12.66 16.21 -6.51
CA SER A 81 12.62 17.50 -7.20
C SER A 81 12.40 17.26 -8.69
N VAL A 82 11.33 17.83 -9.25
CA VAL A 82 10.98 17.67 -10.67
C VAL A 82 10.93 19.02 -11.35
N SER A 83 11.82 19.21 -12.31
CA SER A 83 11.83 20.37 -13.20
C SER A 83 10.98 20.06 -14.43
N TYR A 84 10.12 21.00 -14.80
CA TYR A 84 9.24 20.88 -15.96
C TYR A 84 9.17 22.18 -16.75
N LYS A 85 8.76 22.07 -18.00
CA LYS A 85 8.49 23.19 -18.90
C LYS A 85 7.06 23.11 -19.40
N ASP A 86 6.31 24.19 -19.24
CA ASP A 86 4.98 24.35 -19.81
C ASP A 86 5.09 24.60 -21.32
N LEU A 87 4.47 23.74 -22.12
CA LEU A 87 4.47 23.84 -23.58
C LEU A 87 3.63 25.01 -24.10
N THR A 88 2.62 25.44 -23.34
CA THR A 88 1.71 26.52 -23.72
C THR A 88 2.29 27.90 -23.45
N THR A 89 2.95 28.07 -22.30
CA THR A 89 3.53 29.36 -21.89
C THR A 89 5.03 29.45 -22.12
N GLY A 90 5.72 28.32 -22.30
CA GLY A 90 7.18 28.24 -22.39
C GLY A 90 7.91 28.39 -21.05
N ASN A 91 7.17 28.60 -19.96
CA ASN A 91 7.74 28.83 -18.63
C ASN A 91 8.30 27.53 -18.04
N GLU A 92 9.42 27.65 -17.35
CA GLU A 92 10.00 26.57 -16.57
C GLU A 92 9.52 26.65 -15.12
N GLY A 93 9.30 25.50 -14.50
CA GLY A 93 8.85 25.36 -13.13
C GLY A 93 9.56 24.22 -12.42
N LEU A 94 9.51 24.26 -11.09
CA LEU A 94 10.04 23.24 -10.20
C LEU A 94 8.97 22.94 -9.14
N PHE A 95 8.71 21.66 -8.90
CA PHE A 95 8.00 21.25 -7.69
C PHE A 95 8.84 20.24 -6.92
N GLU A 96 8.61 20.20 -5.60
CA GLU A 96 9.33 19.34 -4.68
C GLU A 96 8.35 18.56 -3.81
N ILE A 97 8.61 17.27 -3.63
CA ILE A 97 7.95 16.41 -2.65
C ILE A 97 9.00 16.05 -1.61
N ASP A 98 8.85 16.59 -0.40
CA ASP A 98 9.81 16.42 0.69
C ASP A 98 9.09 15.88 1.94
N THR A 99 9.50 14.69 2.39
CA THR A 99 8.93 14.09 3.61
C THR A 99 9.43 14.72 4.90
N LYS A 100 10.56 15.46 4.91
CA LYS A 100 11.02 16.23 6.08
C LYS A 100 10.06 17.36 6.42
N VAL A 101 9.35 17.91 5.43
CA VAL A 101 8.28 18.90 5.65
C VAL A 101 7.04 18.21 6.24
N GLY A 102 6.75 16.98 5.82
CA GLY A 102 5.68 16.13 6.36
C GLY A 102 5.91 15.69 7.81
N ALA A 103 7.16 15.60 8.27
CA ALA A 103 7.54 15.24 9.64
C ALA A 103 7.05 16.24 10.72
N ASN A 104 6.76 17.48 10.34
CA ASN A 104 6.16 18.47 11.26
C ASN A 104 4.67 18.17 11.54
N ASN A 105 4.07 17.21 10.83
CA ASN A 105 2.72 16.74 11.07
C ASN A 105 2.74 15.61 12.12
N PRO A 106 2.10 15.78 13.29
CA PRO A 106 2.10 14.76 14.35
C PRO A 106 1.43 13.44 13.95
N ASP A 107 0.62 13.42 12.88
CA ASP A 107 0.00 12.19 12.37
C ASP A 107 0.90 11.42 11.38
N PHE A 108 2.08 11.95 11.02
CA PHE A 108 2.98 11.28 10.08
C PHE A 108 3.56 10.01 10.71
N LYS A 109 3.32 8.85 10.07
CA LYS A 109 3.71 7.55 10.60
C LYS A 109 5.12 7.18 10.15
N TYR A 110 6.04 7.15 11.11
CA TYR A 110 7.38 6.63 10.86
C TYR A 110 7.40 5.11 10.65
N ARG A 111 8.05 4.67 9.57
CA ARG A 111 8.24 3.27 9.13
C ARG A 111 9.64 3.15 8.54
N VAL A 112 10.40 2.16 8.96
CA VAL A 112 11.74 1.91 8.40
C VAL A 112 11.58 0.90 7.25
N GLY A 113 12.36 1.06 6.18
CA GLY A 113 12.39 0.07 5.09
C GLY A 113 12.81 -1.31 5.62
N ASN A 114 12.15 -2.36 5.16
CA ASN A 114 12.50 -3.74 5.49
C ASN A 114 13.30 -4.38 4.34
N VAL A 115 14.06 -5.42 4.68
CA VAL A 115 14.72 -6.27 3.70
C VAL A 115 13.64 -7.00 2.88
N PHE A 116 13.77 -7.03 1.55
CA PHE A 116 12.86 -7.72 0.61
C PHE A 116 12.59 -9.15 1.08
N LEU A 117 13.62 -9.80 1.59
CA LEU A 117 13.59 -11.15 2.13
C LEU A 117 12.39 -11.43 3.03
N ARG A 118 12.15 -10.54 4.00
CA ARG A 118 11.08 -10.71 4.99
C ARG A 118 9.71 -10.46 4.36
N GLU A 119 9.59 -9.40 3.55
CA GLU A 119 8.33 -9.04 2.90
C GLU A 119 7.90 -10.10 1.88
N ASN A 120 8.83 -10.57 1.04
CA ASN A 120 8.56 -11.60 0.05
C ASN A 120 8.28 -12.95 0.70
N SER A 121 9.01 -13.32 1.75
CA SER A 121 8.70 -14.55 2.51
C SER A 121 7.32 -14.48 3.14
N TYR A 122 6.91 -13.33 3.68
CA TYR A 122 5.58 -13.19 4.29
C TYR A 122 4.48 -13.18 3.23
N ARG A 123 4.67 -12.48 2.11
CA ARG A 123 3.72 -12.48 0.99
C ARG A 123 3.57 -13.87 0.39
N ALA A 124 4.67 -14.57 0.16
CA ALA A 124 4.66 -15.96 -0.29
C ALA A 124 3.97 -16.86 0.73
N ALA A 125 4.22 -16.67 2.04
CA ALA A 125 3.54 -17.39 3.12
C ALA A 125 2.04 -17.16 3.11
N ALA A 126 1.56 -15.95 2.84
CA ALA A 126 0.14 -15.67 2.72
C ALA A 126 -0.47 -16.32 1.47
N SER A 127 0.24 -16.30 0.33
CA SER A 127 -0.22 -16.94 -0.92
C SER A 127 -0.46 -18.45 -0.76
N ILE A 128 0.48 -19.18 -0.16
CA ILE A 128 0.33 -20.63 0.13
C ILE A 128 -0.50 -20.89 1.39
N GLY A 129 -0.43 -19.98 2.36
CA GLY A 129 -1.05 -20.07 3.66
C GLY A 129 -2.56 -19.96 3.61
N LYS A 130 -3.16 -19.62 2.46
CA LYS A 130 -4.59 -19.84 2.20
C LYS A 130 -5.00 -21.30 2.46
N PHE A 131 -4.06 -22.23 2.35
CA PHE A 131 -4.24 -23.62 2.73
C PHE A 131 -3.57 -23.89 4.07
N SER A 132 -4.36 -24.07 5.13
CA SER A 132 -3.85 -24.29 6.50
C SER A 132 -2.91 -25.49 6.66
N ASP A 133 -2.91 -26.42 5.69
CA ASP A 133 -2.03 -27.59 5.63
C ASP A 133 -0.78 -27.40 4.74
N HIS A 134 -0.54 -26.24 4.14
CA HIS A 134 0.67 -25.99 3.34
C HIS A 134 1.66 -25.11 4.11
N SER A 135 2.92 -25.52 4.12
CA SER A 135 4.00 -24.81 4.81
C SER A 135 5.23 -24.64 3.93
N TRP A 136 5.11 -24.78 2.61
CA TRP A 136 6.26 -24.60 1.71
C TRP A 136 5.92 -23.89 0.40
N GLY A 137 6.91 -23.23 -0.21
CA GLY A 137 6.75 -22.49 -1.47
C GLY A 137 8.07 -22.18 -2.19
N GLU A 138 8.01 -21.41 -3.27
CA GLU A 138 9.18 -21.06 -4.10
C GLU A 138 9.88 -19.75 -3.66
N TYR A 139 11.18 -19.64 -3.94
CA TYR A 139 12.07 -18.55 -3.54
C TYR A 139 12.95 -18.06 -4.71
N LYS A 140 13.31 -16.76 -4.74
CA LYS A 140 14.20 -16.17 -5.75
C LYS A 140 15.46 -15.56 -5.12
N GLU A 141 16.61 -15.71 -5.77
CA GLU A 141 17.91 -15.31 -5.21
C GLU A 141 18.02 -13.82 -4.82
N HIS A 142 17.52 -12.91 -5.66
CA HIS A 142 17.56 -11.46 -5.39
C HIS A 142 16.72 -11.03 -4.17
N ASP A 143 15.84 -11.90 -3.66
CA ASP A 143 15.10 -11.63 -2.42
C ASP A 143 16.05 -11.54 -1.21
N LEU A 144 17.28 -12.08 -1.28
CA LEU A 144 18.24 -12.09 -0.16
C LEU A 144 18.86 -10.72 0.15
N SER A 145 19.09 -9.89 -0.86
CA SER A 145 19.94 -8.68 -0.75
C SER A 145 19.18 -7.37 -0.89
N TRP A 146 18.02 -7.38 -1.53
CA TRP A 146 17.30 -6.15 -1.85
C TRP A 146 16.59 -5.56 -0.63
N VAL A 147 16.49 -4.24 -0.60
CA VAL A 147 15.81 -3.47 0.44
C VAL A 147 14.78 -2.58 -0.25
N LYS A 148 13.50 -2.71 0.10
CA LYS A 148 12.43 -1.89 -0.49
C LYS A 148 12.32 -0.58 0.27
N TYR A 149 12.06 0.50 -0.44
CA TYR A 149 11.61 1.71 0.21
C TYR A 149 10.33 1.43 1.04
N PRO A 150 10.24 1.92 2.29
CA PRO A 150 9.07 1.68 3.12
C PRO A 150 7.79 2.21 2.46
N ASP A 151 6.66 1.57 2.77
CA ASP A 151 5.34 2.09 2.38
C ASP A 151 5.19 3.55 2.83
N ILE A 152 4.88 4.42 1.87
CA ILE A 152 4.66 5.85 2.09
C ILE A 152 3.34 6.04 2.84
N ASP A 153 3.28 7.02 3.74
CA ASP A 153 2.02 7.40 4.38
C ASP A 153 0.96 7.72 3.31
N GLN A 154 -0.17 7.03 3.37
CA GLN A 154 -1.16 7.04 2.30
C GLN A 154 -1.78 8.43 2.09
N ARG A 155 -1.98 9.19 3.18
CA ARG A 155 -2.49 10.56 3.11
C ARG A 155 -1.48 11.47 2.42
N PHE A 156 -0.22 11.44 2.86
CA PHE A 156 0.86 12.19 2.23
C PHE A 156 1.00 11.83 0.74
N PHE A 157 0.96 10.54 0.41
CA PHE A 157 1.03 10.05 -0.96
C PHE A 157 -0.10 10.64 -1.82
N GLN A 158 -1.35 10.45 -1.39
CA GLN A 158 -2.55 10.88 -2.13
C GLN A 158 -2.60 12.40 -2.33
N GLU A 159 -2.24 13.18 -1.32
CA GLU A 159 -2.20 14.63 -1.43
C GLU A 159 -1.17 15.10 -2.47
N ASN A 160 0.02 14.50 -2.48
CA ASN A 160 1.05 14.82 -3.47
C ASN A 160 0.66 14.40 -4.89
N VAL A 161 0.04 13.22 -5.04
CA VAL A 161 -0.55 12.79 -6.31
C VAL A 161 -1.51 13.85 -6.84
N MET A 162 -2.43 14.35 -6.01
CA MET A 162 -3.41 15.35 -6.42
C MET A 162 -2.77 16.67 -6.82
N LYS A 163 -1.73 17.11 -6.11
CA LYS A 163 -1.03 18.37 -6.39
C LYS A 163 -0.20 18.31 -7.67
N TYR A 164 0.50 17.19 -7.91
CA TYR A 164 1.64 17.17 -8.83
C TYR A 164 1.49 16.25 -10.06
N SER A 165 0.61 15.25 -10.04
CA SER A 165 0.46 14.33 -11.18
C SER A 165 0.09 15.03 -12.51
N LYS A 166 -0.61 16.16 -12.45
CA LYS A 166 -0.95 16.99 -13.63
C LYS A 166 0.26 17.45 -14.45
N TYR A 167 1.44 17.57 -13.83
CA TYR A 167 2.68 17.99 -14.51
C TYR A 167 3.30 16.89 -15.38
N PHE A 168 2.78 15.65 -15.29
CA PHE A 168 3.18 14.54 -16.15
C PHE A 168 2.21 14.32 -17.33
N ASN A 169 1.36 15.32 -17.64
CA ASN A 169 0.62 15.33 -18.89
C ASN A 169 1.53 15.83 -20.03
N GLU A 170 1.99 14.91 -20.87
CA GLU A 170 2.91 15.18 -21.98
C GLU A 170 2.35 16.15 -23.04
N GLU A 171 1.02 16.33 -23.11
CA GLU A 171 0.40 17.31 -24.01
C GLU A 171 0.59 18.75 -23.55
N VAL A 172 0.84 18.96 -22.25
CA VAL A 172 0.91 20.29 -21.62
C VAL A 172 2.29 20.58 -21.06
N PHE A 173 3.01 19.56 -20.59
CA PHE A 173 4.28 19.72 -19.89
C PHE A 173 5.34 18.77 -20.42
N VAL A 174 6.59 19.22 -20.41
CA VAL A 174 7.78 18.39 -20.65
C VAL A 174 8.62 18.36 -19.38
N ILE A 175 8.92 17.16 -18.89
CA ILE A 175 9.83 16.96 -17.76
C ILE A 175 11.26 17.16 -18.25
N THR A 176 12.00 18.08 -17.63
CA THR A 176 13.38 18.41 -18.02
C THR A 176 14.41 17.74 -17.13
N ASN A 177 14.10 17.54 -15.85
CA ASN A 177 14.96 16.81 -14.91
C ASN A 177 14.13 16.22 -13.76
N VAL A 178 14.54 15.05 -13.28
CA VAL A 178 14.08 14.46 -12.03
C VAL A 178 15.30 14.19 -11.16
N SER A 179 15.30 14.75 -9.97
CA SER A 179 16.31 14.48 -8.94
C SER A 179 15.66 13.85 -7.72
N VAL A 180 16.32 12.88 -7.13
CA VAL A 180 15.87 12.18 -5.93
C VAL A 180 17.00 12.15 -4.92
N GLU A 181 16.73 12.61 -3.71
CA GLU A 181 17.63 12.55 -2.57
C GLU A 181 17.03 11.61 -1.52
N LEU A 182 17.83 10.66 -1.01
CA LEU A 182 17.44 9.65 -0.04
C LEU A 182 18.42 9.61 1.13
N GLU A 183 17.90 9.33 2.31
CA GLU A 183 18.71 8.99 3.48
C GLU A 183 18.73 7.47 3.69
N ASN A 184 19.92 6.90 3.84
CA ASN A 184 20.14 5.49 4.13
C ASN A 184 20.91 5.32 5.43
N SER A 185 20.62 4.23 6.13
CA SER A 185 21.29 3.81 7.35
C SER A 185 22.09 2.56 7.04
N ILE A 186 23.40 2.59 7.31
CA ILE A 186 24.31 1.46 7.14
C ILE A 186 24.86 1.08 8.50
N LYS A 187 24.77 -0.20 8.86
CA LYS A 187 25.28 -0.73 10.12
C LYS A 187 26.00 -2.06 9.91
N LEU A 188 27.25 -2.15 10.34
CA LEU A 188 27.93 -3.44 10.49
C LEU A 188 27.52 -4.08 11.83
N ASN A 189 27.00 -5.30 11.79
CA ASN A 189 26.62 -6.02 12.99
C ASN A 189 27.85 -6.31 13.89
N PRO A 190 27.68 -6.26 15.22
CA PRO A 190 28.71 -6.71 16.15
C PRO A 190 29.17 -8.14 15.84
N SER A 191 30.47 -8.32 15.55
CA SER A 191 31.08 -9.64 15.39
C SER A 191 32.47 -9.71 16.03
N GLY A 192 32.91 -10.94 16.32
CA GLY A 192 34.25 -11.21 16.85
C GLY A 192 35.35 -10.71 15.91
N ASP A 193 35.17 -10.91 14.60
CA ASP A 193 36.25 -10.78 13.62
C ASP A 193 36.15 -9.57 12.73
N PHE A 194 34.94 -9.16 12.36
CA PHE A 194 34.74 -8.06 11.44
C PHE A 194 34.52 -6.78 12.24
N LYS A 195 35.63 -6.10 12.55
CA LYS A 195 35.60 -4.82 13.28
C LYS A 195 35.20 -3.64 12.40
N GLN A 196 35.46 -3.72 11.10
CA GLN A 196 35.13 -2.69 10.14
C GLN A 196 34.97 -3.26 8.72
N VAL A 197 34.18 -2.55 7.91
CA VAL A 197 34.16 -2.68 6.44
C VAL A 197 34.36 -1.30 5.82
N SER A 198 34.88 -1.25 4.59
CA SER A 198 35.24 0.00 3.93
C SER A 198 34.54 0.14 2.59
N ASN A 199 34.23 1.37 2.20
CA ASN A 199 33.75 1.73 0.86
C ASN A 199 32.50 0.94 0.41
N PRO A 200 31.39 0.90 1.17
CA PRO A 200 30.20 0.19 0.74
C PRO A 200 29.60 0.81 -0.54
N GLU A 201 29.34 -0.04 -1.51
CA GLU A 201 28.72 0.30 -2.79
C GLU A 201 27.22 0.00 -2.72
N LEU A 202 26.40 1.05 -2.86
CA LEU A 202 24.95 0.96 -2.88
C LEU A 202 24.44 1.15 -4.30
N THR A 203 23.66 0.18 -4.79
CA THR A 203 22.97 0.24 -6.07
C THR A 203 21.48 0.46 -5.85
N PHE A 204 20.89 1.38 -6.63
CA PHE A 204 19.48 1.76 -6.56
C PHE A 204 18.76 1.37 -7.85
N ARG A 205 17.58 0.77 -7.70
CA ARG A 205 16.79 0.23 -8.80
C ARG A 205 15.33 0.64 -8.69
N PHE A 206 14.61 0.55 -9.80
CA PHE A 206 13.15 0.58 -9.83
C PHE A 206 12.61 -0.44 -10.82
N TYR A 207 11.33 -0.77 -10.69
CA TYR A 207 10.68 -1.69 -11.62
C TYR A 207 10.11 -0.90 -12.81
N ASN A 208 10.60 -1.20 -14.01
CA ASN A 208 10.02 -0.66 -15.24
C ASN A 208 8.92 -1.61 -15.73
N TYR A 209 7.68 -1.12 -15.72
CA TYR A 209 6.50 -1.89 -16.08
C TYR A 209 6.36 -2.14 -17.58
N GLU A 210 7.03 -1.37 -18.43
CA GLU A 210 7.03 -1.61 -19.87
C GLU A 210 8.00 -2.72 -20.28
N SER A 211 9.17 -2.79 -19.63
CA SER A 211 10.18 -3.81 -19.89
C SER A 211 10.02 -5.04 -18.97
N GLU A 212 9.09 -4.98 -18.01
CA GLU A 212 8.86 -5.99 -16.97
C GLU A 212 10.12 -6.36 -16.18
N SER A 213 11.06 -5.41 -16.03
CA SER A 213 12.38 -5.66 -15.44
C SER A 213 12.83 -4.57 -14.47
N TYR A 214 13.75 -4.92 -13.56
CA TYR A 214 14.35 -3.97 -12.62
C TYR A 214 15.52 -3.25 -13.26
N GLU A 215 15.41 -1.93 -13.40
CA GLU A 215 16.43 -1.08 -14.02
C GLU A 215 17.26 -0.35 -12.96
N ILE A 216 18.57 -0.20 -13.22
CA ILE A 216 19.48 0.56 -12.35
C ILE A 216 19.22 2.05 -12.57
N ILE A 217 18.98 2.76 -11.47
CA ILE A 217 18.91 4.22 -11.43
C ILE A 217 20.32 4.79 -11.25
N HIS A 218 21.05 4.28 -10.26
CA HIS A 218 22.33 4.80 -9.83
C HIS A 218 23.09 3.78 -8.98
N SER A 219 24.41 3.86 -8.96
CA SER A 219 25.28 3.13 -8.04
C SER A 219 26.30 4.11 -7.47
N GLU A 220 26.47 4.12 -6.15
CA GLU A 220 27.38 5.03 -5.45
C GLU A 220 28.23 4.27 -4.43
N THR A 221 29.54 4.50 -4.47
CA THR A 221 30.48 4.05 -3.44
C THR A 221 30.57 5.10 -2.36
N VAL A 222 30.17 4.75 -1.15
CA VAL A 222 30.29 5.62 0.01
C VAL A 222 31.71 5.50 0.56
N GLU A 223 32.57 6.49 0.31
CA GLU A 223 33.97 6.52 0.79
C GLU A 223 34.06 6.70 2.32
N ARG A 224 33.71 5.66 3.08
CA ARG A 224 33.70 5.64 4.55
C ARG A 224 34.05 4.26 5.10
N ASN A 225 34.56 4.26 6.33
CA ASN A 225 34.73 3.05 7.13
C ASN A 225 33.51 2.88 8.04
N ILE A 226 32.82 1.75 7.92
CA ILE A 226 31.69 1.39 8.77
C ILE A 226 32.23 0.53 9.92
N ILE A 227 32.21 1.08 11.13
CA ILE A 227 32.71 0.40 12.32
C ILE A 227 31.60 -0.49 12.89
N SER A 228 31.98 -1.67 13.37
CA SER A 228 31.08 -2.64 13.99
C SER A 228 30.30 -2.03 15.15
N GLY A 229 28.97 -2.21 15.14
CA GLY A 229 28.05 -1.70 16.16
C GLY A 229 27.64 -0.23 16.01
N VAL A 230 28.29 0.54 15.13
CA VAL A 230 27.96 1.95 14.86
C VAL A 230 26.95 2.02 13.72
N ASN A 231 25.94 2.88 13.87
CA ASN A 231 24.98 3.15 12.81
C ASN A 231 25.34 4.44 12.09
N GLU A 232 25.64 4.34 10.80
CA GLU A 232 26.03 5.46 9.95
C GLU A 232 24.86 5.89 9.07
N VAL A 233 24.66 7.21 8.95
CA VAL A 233 23.65 7.78 8.05
C VAL A 233 24.36 8.43 6.86
N VAL A 234 23.89 8.07 5.67
CA VAL A 234 24.40 8.57 4.40
C VAL A 234 23.26 9.16 3.58
N THR A 235 23.50 10.34 3.01
CA THR A 235 22.56 11.01 2.12
C THR A 235 23.09 10.88 0.71
N ILE A 236 22.25 10.36 -0.18
CA ILE A 236 22.59 10.03 -1.56
C ILE A 236 21.63 10.79 -2.48
N LYS A 237 22.17 11.45 -3.50
CA LYS A 237 21.39 12.25 -4.44
C LYS A 237 21.64 11.82 -5.88
N PHE A 238 20.55 11.48 -6.57
CA PHE A 238 20.54 11.14 -7.99
C PHE A 238 19.98 12.31 -8.80
N GLU A 239 20.50 12.50 -10.01
CA GLU A 239 20.00 13.48 -10.99
C GLU A 239 19.71 12.79 -12.33
N ASN A 240 18.87 13.39 -13.17
CA ASN A 240 18.43 12.84 -14.46
C ASN A 240 17.79 11.44 -14.34
N VAL A 241 17.03 11.22 -13.27
CA VAL A 241 16.30 9.97 -13.04
C VAL A 241 15.21 9.81 -14.09
N ASN A 242 14.97 8.57 -14.55
CA ASN A 242 13.90 8.27 -15.49
C ASN A 242 12.54 8.75 -14.93
N PRO A 243 11.81 9.65 -15.62
CA PRO A 243 10.53 10.17 -15.15
C PRO A 243 9.47 9.10 -14.84
N LYS A 244 9.59 7.91 -15.42
CA LYS A 244 8.73 6.74 -15.16
C LYS A 244 8.79 6.25 -13.72
N LEU A 245 9.90 6.48 -13.01
CA LEU A 245 9.95 6.25 -11.57
C LEU A 245 8.87 7.06 -10.85
N ILE A 246 8.63 8.30 -11.27
CA ILE A 246 7.66 9.17 -10.60
C ILE A 246 6.26 8.97 -11.18
N SER A 247 6.12 8.97 -12.51
CA SER A 247 4.81 8.93 -13.16
C SER A 247 4.11 7.57 -13.07
N GLU A 248 4.86 6.46 -13.16
CA GLU A 248 4.30 5.10 -13.20
C GLU A 248 4.44 4.35 -11.88
N ASN A 249 5.61 4.42 -11.25
CA ASN A 249 5.84 3.70 -10.00
C ASN A 249 5.25 4.50 -8.84
N TYR A 250 5.76 5.71 -8.61
CA TYR A 250 5.35 6.51 -7.47
C TYR A 250 3.87 6.90 -7.58
N PHE A 251 3.47 7.72 -8.55
CA PHE A 251 2.10 8.27 -8.58
C PHE A 251 1.00 7.26 -8.88
N LYS A 252 1.24 6.20 -9.67
CA LYS A 252 0.19 5.22 -9.98
C LYS A 252 0.18 4.02 -9.05
N LYS A 253 1.30 3.66 -8.42
CA LYS A 253 1.39 2.40 -7.64
C LYS A 253 1.83 2.59 -6.20
N GLY A 254 2.29 3.79 -5.84
CA GLY A 254 2.88 4.06 -4.53
C GLY A 254 4.18 3.29 -4.31
N GLU A 255 4.84 2.88 -5.40
CA GLU A 255 6.12 2.19 -5.39
C GLU A 255 7.25 3.17 -5.66
N PHE A 256 8.44 2.88 -5.12
CA PHE A 256 9.55 3.81 -5.23
C PHE A 256 10.84 3.07 -5.55
N ILE A 257 11.87 3.21 -4.71
CA ILE A 257 13.22 2.74 -5.01
C ILE A 257 13.53 1.45 -4.23
N ILE A 258 14.38 0.62 -4.82
CA ILE A 258 14.98 -0.56 -4.21
C ILE A 258 16.47 -0.26 -4.05
N SER A 259 17.05 -0.59 -2.89
CA SER A 259 18.50 -0.51 -2.66
C SER A 259 19.09 -1.91 -2.50
N GLU A 260 20.33 -2.06 -2.94
CA GLU A 260 21.13 -3.26 -2.85
C GLU A 260 22.55 -2.89 -2.43
N LEU A 261 23.10 -3.56 -1.42
CA LEU A 261 24.53 -3.48 -1.09
C LEU A 261 25.28 -4.45 -2.02
N THR A 262 25.94 -3.93 -3.04
CA THR A 262 26.56 -4.76 -4.09
C THR A 262 27.97 -5.21 -3.74
N ASN A 263 28.75 -4.35 -3.10
CA ASN A 263 30.11 -4.66 -2.71
C ASN A 263 30.57 -3.80 -1.52
N TYR A 264 31.65 -4.24 -0.87
CA TYR A 264 32.42 -3.47 0.10
C TYR A 264 33.78 -4.14 0.31
N GLU A 265 34.76 -3.40 0.78
CA GLU A 265 36.07 -3.92 1.13
C GLU A 265 36.04 -4.52 2.56
N ILE A 266 36.76 -5.64 2.75
CA ILE A 266 36.94 -6.30 4.03
C ILE A 266 38.42 -6.19 4.43
N PRO A 267 38.81 -5.15 5.19
CA PRO A 267 40.22 -4.85 5.44
C PRO A 267 41.01 -6.00 6.09
N ASN A 268 40.37 -6.78 6.96
CA ASN A 268 41.01 -7.88 7.68
C ASN A 268 41.43 -9.03 6.74
N LEU A 269 40.65 -9.26 5.69
CA LEU A 269 40.89 -10.34 4.72
C LEU A 269 41.60 -9.84 3.45
N LYS A 270 41.68 -8.52 3.23
CA LYS A 270 42.24 -7.88 2.02
C LYS A 270 41.55 -8.33 0.73
N ILE A 271 40.26 -8.63 0.82
CA ILE A 271 39.38 -8.96 -0.30
C ILE A 271 38.11 -8.11 -0.21
N ASP A 272 37.28 -8.17 -1.24
CA ASP A 272 35.96 -7.57 -1.24
C ASP A 272 34.86 -8.59 -0.91
N TYR A 273 33.69 -8.08 -0.56
CA TYR A 273 32.51 -8.85 -0.25
C TYR A 273 32.15 -9.81 -1.38
N ARG A 274 32.19 -9.33 -2.63
CA ARG A 274 31.80 -10.14 -3.79
C ARG A 274 32.68 -11.38 -3.95
N THR A 275 33.99 -11.24 -3.74
CA THR A 275 34.94 -12.35 -3.81
C THR A 275 34.70 -13.36 -2.69
N LEU A 276 34.51 -12.87 -1.46
CA LEU A 276 34.22 -13.73 -0.30
C LEU A 276 32.88 -14.46 -0.45
N ALA A 277 31.82 -13.73 -0.80
CA ALA A 277 30.48 -14.28 -1.00
C ALA A 277 30.46 -15.34 -2.11
N ALA A 278 31.23 -15.15 -3.19
CA ALA A 278 31.35 -16.16 -4.25
C ALA A 278 32.06 -17.44 -3.77
N SER A 279 33.07 -17.31 -2.91
CA SER A 279 33.77 -18.45 -2.30
C SER A 279 32.82 -19.25 -1.40
N ILE A 280 32.10 -18.56 -0.52
CA ILE A 280 31.10 -19.15 0.39
C ILE A 280 29.97 -19.81 -0.40
N ALA A 281 29.39 -19.10 -1.37
CA ALA A 281 28.30 -19.60 -2.20
C ALA A 281 28.67 -20.86 -2.98
N HIS A 282 29.95 -21.10 -3.28
CA HIS A 282 30.37 -22.34 -3.96
C HIS A 282 30.32 -23.57 -3.05
N LYS A 283 30.39 -23.42 -1.72
CA LYS A 283 30.49 -24.55 -0.77
C LYS A 283 29.29 -24.69 0.17
N THR A 284 28.41 -23.70 0.20
CA THR A 284 27.32 -23.60 1.19
C THR A 284 25.95 -23.45 0.55
N VAL A 285 24.91 -23.74 1.34
CA VAL A 285 23.53 -23.37 1.06
C VAL A 285 23.14 -22.19 1.96
N PRO A 286 22.59 -21.08 1.41
CA PRO A 286 22.04 -20.00 2.22
C PRO A 286 20.74 -20.45 2.91
N VAL A 287 20.70 -20.29 4.23
CA VAL A 287 19.54 -20.56 5.09
C VAL A 287 19.09 -19.28 5.77
N VAL A 288 17.94 -18.80 5.35
CA VAL A 288 17.31 -17.61 5.91
C VAL A 288 16.50 -18.02 7.13
N TYR A 289 16.74 -17.37 8.26
CA TYR A 289 15.96 -17.53 9.47
C TYR A 289 15.21 -16.22 9.78
N ASN A 290 13.89 -16.27 9.70
CA ASN A 290 13.03 -15.10 9.80
C ASN A 290 11.92 -15.32 10.84
N THR A 291 11.94 -14.50 11.88
CA THR A 291 10.98 -14.52 12.98
C THR A 291 10.52 -13.10 13.31
N PRO A 292 9.49 -12.93 14.15
CA PRO A 292 9.13 -11.60 14.63
C PRO A 292 10.26 -10.85 15.35
N LEU A 293 11.24 -11.58 15.93
CA LEU A 293 12.34 -11.00 16.71
C LEU A 293 13.58 -10.70 15.88
N GLU A 294 13.89 -11.53 14.89
CA GLU A 294 15.11 -11.40 14.10
C GLU A 294 14.95 -11.93 12.67
N THR A 295 15.75 -11.37 11.77
CA THR A 295 15.94 -11.86 10.40
C THR A 295 17.45 -11.96 10.18
N ARG A 296 17.94 -13.14 9.81
CA ARG A 296 19.35 -13.38 9.51
C ARG A 296 19.51 -14.42 8.39
N VAL A 297 20.69 -14.44 7.79
CA VAL A 297 21.08 -15.42 6.77
C VAL A 297 22.32 -16.13 7.29
N ASP A 298 22.24 -17.44 7.42
CA ASP A 298 23.33 -18.32 7.79
C ASP A 298 23.73 -19.15 6.55
N TYR A 299 25.02 -19.38 6.31
CA TYR A 299 25.51 -20.14 5.15
C TYR A 299 26.06 -21.48 5.61
N VAL A 300 25.38 -22.58 5.28
CA VAL A 300 25.70 -23.90 5.83
C VAL A 300 26.46 -24.75 4.81
N ALA A 301 27.60 -25.31 5.19
CA ALA A 301 28.40 -26.19 4.32
C ALA A 301 27.60 -27.41 3.85
N VAL A 302 27.61 -27.68 2.54
CA VAL A 302 26.83 -28.77 1.92
C VAL A 302 27.66 -29.86 1.26
N GLY A 303 28.94 -29.63 0.96
CA GLY A 303 29.77 -30.63 0.28
C GLY A 303 29.12 -31.18 -1.01
N LYS A 304 28.71 -32.45 -1.02
CA LYS A 304 28.03 -33.10 -2.17
C LYS A 304 26.49 -33.09 -2.09
N GLY A 305 25.91 -32.60 -1.00
CA GLY A 305 24.49 -32.66 -0.72
C GLY A 305 24.22 -33.00 0.74
N VAL A 306 23.34 -32.24 1.40
CA VAL A 306 22.99 -32.43 2.83
C VAL A 306 21.47 -32.41 3.00
N LYS A 307 20.94 -33.23 3.90
CA LYS A 307 19.49 -33.26 4.18
C LYS A 307 19.06 -32.05 5.00
N PHE A 308 17.80 -31.64 4.82
CA PHE A 308 17.20 -30.55 5.61
C PHE A 308 17.37 -30.71 7.13
N SER A 309 17.22 -31.92 7.65
CA SER A 309 17.39 -32.20 9.09
C SER A 309 18.82 -32.02 9.57
N GLU A 310 19.81 -32.30 8.72
CA GLU A 310 21.23 -32.12 9.03
C GLU A 310 21.57 -30.63 9.06
N ILE A 311 21.07 -29.86 8.08
CA ILE A 311 21.17 -28.39 8.05
C ILE A 311 20.62 -27.77 9.35
N LEU A 312 19.41 -28.17 9.75
CA LEU A 312 18.80 -27.67 11.00
C LEU A 312 19.59 -28.10 12.25
N ASN A 313 20.17 -29.30 12.25
CA ASN A 313 21.00 -29.76 13.36
C ASN A 313 22.31 -28.96 13.45
N THR A 314 22.93 -28.58 12.33
CA THR A 314 24.10 -27.70 12.31
C THR A 314 23.77 -26.31 12.88
N LEU A 315 22.61 -25.74 12.52
CA LEU A 315 22.22 -24.39 12.94
C LEU A 315 21.66 -24.31 14.38
N PHE A 316 20.85 -25.29 14.77
CA PHE A 316 20.03 -25.21 16.00
C PHE A 316 20.27 -26.37 16.98
N GLY A 317 21.07 -27.38 16.60
CA GLY A 317 21.24 -28.60 17.39
C GLY A 317 19.91 -29.29 17.65
N LYS A 318 19.65 -29.71 18.89
CA LYS A 318 18.41 -30.40 19.28
C LYS A 318 17.18 -29.49 19.48
N LYS A 319 17.25 -28.21 19.08
CA LYS A 319 16.20 -27.21 19.33
C LYS A 319 15.19 -27.06 18.19
N PHE A 320 14.96 -28.12 17.41
CA PHE A 320 13.94 -28.14 16.37
C PHE A 320 13.13 -29.44 16.42
N VAL A 321 11.90 -29.39 15.91
CA VAL A 321 11.00 -30.54 15.84
C VAL A 321 10.35 -30.60 14.46
N ILE A 322 10.44 -31.76 13.81
CA ILE A 322 9.76 -32.07 12.56
C ILE A 322 8.73 -33.17 12.86
N GLU A 323 7.46 -32.91 12.55
CA GLU A 323 6.36 -33.86 12.73
C GLU A 323 5.42 -33.78 11.55
N ASN A 324 4.87 -34.92 11.12
CA ASN A 324 3.92 -35.01 10.00
C ASN A 324 4.44 -34.27 8.75
N GLU A 325 5.71 -34.54 8.40
CA GLU A 325 6.40 -33.96 7.24
C GLU A 325 6.50 -32.42 7.27
N LYS A 326 6.38 -31.81 8.45
CA LYS A 326 6.43 -30.36 8.64
C LYS A 326 7.34 -29.95 9.79
N LEU A 327 8.04 -28.85 9.60
CA LEU A 327 8.72 -28.15 10.70
C LEU A 327 7.67 -27.60 11.69
N LYS A 328 7.67 -28.11 12.91
CA LYS A 328 6.73 -27.70 13.98
C LYS A 328 7.28 -26.63 14.89
N SER A 329 8.56 -26.69 15.22
CA SER A 329 9.18 -25.70 16.08
C SER A 329 10.66 -25.55 15.80
N ILE A 330 11.16 -24.32 16.01
CA ILE A 330 12.57 -24.00 16.17
C ILE A 330 12.69 -23.07 17.38
N ASN A 331 13.62 -23.37 18.29
CA ASN A 331 13.83 -22.62 19.52
C ASN A 331 12.52 -22.45 20.31
N GLN A 332 12.08 -21.21 20.51
CA GLN A 332 10.88 -20.85 21.26
C GLN A 332 9.61 -20.71 20.40
N PHE A 333 9.74 -20.80 19.08
CA PHE A 333 8.62 -20.58 18.16
C PHE A 333 8.02 -21.91 17.73
N GLN A 334 6.78 -22.14 18.14
CA GLN A 334 6.03 -23.35 17.86
C GLN A 334 4.78 -23.03 17.05
N GLY A 335 4.52 -23.81 16.00
CA GLY A 335 3.31 -23.71 15.20
C GLY A 335 2.07 -23.96 16.05
N ASN A 336 1.25 -22.92 16.21
CA ASN A 336 0.08 -22.92 17.09
C ASN A 336 -1.12 -22.14 16.51
N LEU A 337 -1.08 -21.86 15.21
CA LEU A 337 -2.21 -21.27 14.49
C LEU A 337 -3.41 -22.25 14.50
N PRO A 338 -4.64 -21.79 14.79
CA PRO A 338 -5.83 -22.63 14.65
C PRO A 338 -6.05 -23.01 13.18
N LYS A 339 -6.93 -23.97 12.90
CA LYS A 339 -7.44 -24.18 11.54
C LYS A 339 -8.31 -22.99 11.15
N TYR A 340 -8.21 -22.58 9.88
CA TYR A 340 -8.95 -21.47 9.29
C TYR A 340 -9.29 -21.82 7.84
N GLU A 341 -10.33 -21.20 7.31
CA GLU A 341 -10.70 -21.27 5.89
C GLU A 341 -10.18 -20.03 5.14
N TYR A 342 -10.27 -18.86 5.77
CA TYR A 342 -9.84 -17.59 5.19
C TYR A 342 -8.78 -16.88 6.04
N LEU A 343 -7.85 -16.19 5.39
CA LEU A 343 -6.80 -15.45 6.12
C LEU A 343 -7.35 -14.29 6.95
N ASN A 344 -8.50 -13.71 6.57
CA ASN A 344 -9.12 -12.62 7.31
C ASN A 344 -9.53 -13.01 8.76
N GLU A 345 -9.77 -14.30 9.02
CA GLU A 345 -10.07 -14.85 10.36
C GLU A 345 -8.88 -14.69 11.33
N LEU A 346 -7.67 -14.58 10.78
CA LEU A 346 -6.42 -14.53 11.53
C LEU A 346 -6.02 -13.12 11.96
N ARG A 347 -6.75 -12.07 11.55
CA ARG A 347 -6.42 -10.65 11.82
C ARG A 347 -6.16 -10.31 13.29
N THR A 348 -6.81 -11.05 14.19
CA THR A 348 -6.71 -10.82 15.65
C THR A 348 -5.60 -11.64 16.32
N LEU A 349 -4.96 -12.55 15.59
CA LEU A 349 -3.97 -13.49 16.14
C LEU A 349 -2.55 -12.93 16.03
N ASP A 350 -2.19 -12.05 16.96
CA ASP A 350 -0.89 -11.38 17.03
C ASP A 350 0.21 -12.18 17.77
N LYS A 351 -0.15 -13.30 18.39
CA LYS A 351 0.78 -14.16 19.17
C LYS A 351 0.84 -15.60 18.69
N LYS A 352 -0.03 -15.98 17.76
CA LYS A 352 -0.07 -17.33 17.18
C LYS A 352 0.50 -17.30 15.78
N GLY A 353 1.37 -18.25 15.46
CA GLY A 353 2.08 -18.33 14.18
C GLY A 353 2.27 -19.75 13.69
N ASN A 354 2.76 -19.88 12.45
CA ASN A 354 3.19 -21.14 11.85
C ASN A 354 4.53 -20.93 11.12
N TRP A 355 5.27 -22.03 10.96
CA TRP A 355 6.48 -22.08 10.15
C TRP A 355 6.14 -22.31 8.67
N PHE A 356 6.78 -21.54 7.81
CA PHE A 356 6.76 -21.67 6.35
C PHE A 356 8.20 -21.84 5.84
N ILE A 357 8.41 -22.78 4.92
CA ILE A 357 9.69 -23.19 4.36
C ILE A 357 9.70 -22.86 2.87
N PHE A 358 10.46 -21.87 2.43
CA PHE A 358 10.60 -21.57 1.01
C PHE A 358 11.91 -22.11 0.47
N THR A 359 11.88 -22.61 -0.75
CA THR A 359 13.06 -23.09 -1.47
C THR A 359 13.05 -22.61 -2.90
N ASN A 360 14.16 -22.68 -3.63
CA ASN A 360 14.10 -22.74 -5.08
C ASN A 360 13.27 -23.97 -5.53
N ARG A 361 12.86 -24.02 -6.80
CA ARG A 361 12.00 -25.09 -7.30
C ARG A 361 12.68 -26.46 -7.18
N LEU A 362 12.10 -27.36 -6.38
CA LEU A 362 12.62 -28.71 -6.13
C LEU A 362 11.84 -29.78 -6.92
N ASN A 363 12.51 -30.90 -7.21
CA ASN A 363 11.88 -32.07 -7.85
C ASN A 363 11.27 -33.07 -6.83
N LYS A 364 11.52 -32.86 -5.54
CA LYS A 364 11.06 -33.71 -4.42
C LYS A 364 10.59 -32.82 -3.27
N HIS A 365 9.94 -33.44 -2.29
CA HIS A 365 9.63 -32.76 -1.04
C HIS A 365 10.91 -32.26 -0.35
N TYR A 366 10.87 -31.08 0.28
CA TYR A 366 12.06 -30.43 0.85
C TYR A 366 12.75 -31.28 1.93
N LEU A 367 12.02 -32.14 2.66
CA LEU A 367 12.61 -33.06 3.63
C LEU A 367 13.41 -34.21 3.00
N GLU A 368 13.10 -34.55 1.75
CA GLU A 368 13.73 -35.65 1.01
C GLU A 368 14.80 -35.17 0.02
N HIS A 369 14.84 -33.87 -0.26
CA HIS A 369 15.82 -33.25 -1.15
C HIS A 369 17.22 -33.22 -0.53
N ASP A 370 18.24 -33.39 -1.37
CA ASP A 370 19.64 -33.23 -1.00
C ASP A 370 20.06 -31.83 -1.43
N PHE A 371 20.17 -30.92 -0.46
CA PHE A 371 20.48 -29.52 -0.72
C PHE A 371 21.94 -29.35 -1.10
N ASN A 372 22.17 -28.59 -2.17
CA ASN A 372 23.50 -28.23 -2.67
C ASN A 372 23.65 -26.70 -2.74
N ASN A 373 24.76 -26.26 -3.33
CA ASN A 373 25.15 -24.85 -3.42
C ASN A 373 24.32 -24.02 -4.43
N GLU A 374 23.49 -24.66 -5.26
CA GLU A 374 22.54 -24.00 -6.16
C GLU A 374 21.16 -23.79 -5.50
N ASP A 375 20.95 -24.34 -4.29
CA ASP A 375 19.69 -24.26 -3.58
C ASP A 375 19.64 -23.07 -2.61
N VAL A 376 18.42 -22.71 -2.18
CA VAL A 376 18.20 -21.71 -1.13
C VAL A 376 17.10 -22.20 -0.20
N ILE A 377 17.22 -21.91 1.10
CA ILE A 377 16.21 -22.25 2.10
C ILE A 377 15.80 -20.99 2.86
N SER A 378 14.50 -20.76 3.03
CA SER A 378 13.97 -19.73 3.94
C SER A 378 13.00 -20.32 4.95
N LEU A 379 13.32 -20.14 6.22
CA LEU A 379 12.56 -20.55 7.38
C LEU A 379 11.88 -19.32 7.96
N SER A 380 10.58 -19.17 7.71
CA SER A 380 9.81 -18.01 8.16
C SER A 380 8.72 -18.41 9.15
N TYR A 381 8.81 -17.93 10.39
CA TYR A 381 7.71 -18.00 11.34
C TYR A 381 6.82 -16.76 11.19
N VAL A 382 5.59 -16.96 10.72
CA VAL A 382 4.67 -15.87 10.40
C VAL A 382 3.46 -15.94 11.33
N LEU A 383 3.11 -14.80 11.94
CA LEU A 383 1.96 -14.68 12.83
C LEU A 383 0.66 -14.60 12.02
N GLY A 384 -0.47 -15.00 12.61
CA GLY A 384 -1.77 -14.95 11.94
C GLY A 384 -2.16 -13.55 11.48
N LYS A 385 -1.91 -12.55 12.33
CA LYS A 385 -2.09 -11.13 11.98
C LYS A 385 -1.23 -10.74 10.78
N ASP A 386 0.06 -11.12 10.77
CA ASP A 386 0.98 -10.77 9.69
C ASP A 386 0.58 -11.46 8.38
N LEU A 387 0.16 -12.73 8.42
CA LEU A 387 -0.37 -13.45 7.26
C LEU A 387 -1.60 -12.74 6.67
N SER A 388 -2.55 -12.35 7.53
CA SER A 388 -3.79 -11.68 7.10
C SER A 388 -3.59 -10.26 6.56
N SER A 389 -2.45 -9.63 6.87
CA SER A 389 -2.12 -8.27 6.43
C SER A 389 -1.17 -8.24 5.23
N GLN A 390 -0.95 -9.38 4.56
CA GLN A 390 -0.17 -9.40 3.33
C GLN A 390 -1.00 -8.93 2.15
N VAL A 391 -0.54 -7.88 1.48
CA VAL A 391 -1.22 -7.28 0.34
C VAL A 391 -1.04 -8.18 -0.89
N ASP A 392 -2.16 -8.65 -1.43
CA ASP A 392 -2.22 -9.39 -2.69
C ASP A 392 -2.12 -8.41 -3.87
N GLU A 393 -2.97 -7.39 -3.82
CA GLU A 393 -3.16 -6.40 -4.88
C GLU A 393 -3.38 -5.00 -4.29
N LYS A 394 -2.82 -3.97 -4.94
CA LYS A 394 -3.16 -2.56 -4.70
C LYS A 394 -3.84 -1.99 -5.93
N ILE A 395 -5.07 -1.51 -5.78
CA ILE A 395 -5.81 -0.82 -6.85
C ILE A 395 -5.73 0.67 -6.59
N PHE A 396 -5.15 1.40 -7.55
CA PHE A 396 -5.06 2.84 -7.52
C PHE A 396 -6.04 3.45 -8.53
N SER A 397 -6.70 4.53 -8.11
CA SER A 397 -7.57 5.32 -8.97
C SER A 397 -7.28 6.80 -8.79
N TYR A 398 -7.30 7.55 -9.89
CA TYR A 398 -7.02 8.98 -9.95
C TYR A 398 -7.94 9.66 -10.95
N SER A 399 -8.50 10.79 -10.54
CA SER A 399 -9.19 11.73 -11.40
C SER A 399 -8.91 13.15 -10.92
N ASN A 400 -8.36 13.96 -11.81
CA ASN A 400 -8.10 15.37 -11.52
C ASN A 400 -9.40 16.14 -11.24
N GLU A 401 -10.49 15.79 -11.94
CA GLU A 401 -11.76 16.48 -11.78
C GLU A 401 -12.95 15.57 -12.12
N VAL A 402 -13.84 15.39 -11.15
CA VAL A 402 -15.15 14.76 -11.27
C VAL A 402 -16.20 15.85 -11.07
N LYS A 403 -16.93 16.18 -12.15
CA LYS A 403 -18.00 17.19 -12.14
C LYS A 403 -19.36 16.52 -11.96
N THR A 404 -20.18 17.02 -11.04
CA THR A 404 -21.58 16.58 -10.96
C THR A 404 -22.37 17.05 -12.17
N THR A 405 -23.31 16.22 -12.64
CA THR A 405 -24.41 16.67 -13.51
C THR A 405 -25.47 17.41 -12.70
N ASP A 406 -26.59 17.79 -13.31
CA ASP A 406 -27.75 18.39 -12.63
C ASP A 406 -28.46 17.45 -11.63
N HIS A 407 -28.06 16.17 -11.59
CA HIS A 407 -28.53 15.19 -10.61
C HIS A 407 -27.36 14.67 -9.76
N PHE A 408 -26.50 13.85 -10.36
CA PHE A 408 -25.38 13.21 -9.68
C PHE A 408 -24.30 12.77 -10.66
N GLN A 409 -23.13 12.45 -10.11
CA GLN A 409 -22.06 11.75 -10.83
C GLN A 409 -21.55 10.62 -9.96
N THR A 410 -21.30 9.46 -10.58
CA THR A 410 -20.63 8.33 -9.93
C THR A 410 -19.18 8.23 -10.38
N TYR A 411 -18.31 7.87 -9.45
CA TYR A 411 -16.90 7.62 -9.70
C TYR A 411 -16.50 6.29 -9.05
N THR A 412 -16.02 5.36 -9.86
CA THR A 412 -15.59 4.03 -9.41
C THR A 412 -14.20 4.13 -8.78
N LEU A 413 -14.05 3.64 -7.56
CA LEU A 413 -12.76 3.57 -6.86
C LEU A 413 -12.00 2.30 -7.25
N GLY A 414 -12.71 1.16 -7.33
CA GLY A 414 -12.13 -0.12 -7.73
C GLY A 414 -12.77 -1.33 -7.04
N ASN A 415 -12.22 -2.51 -7.30
CA ASN A 415 -12.67 -3.77 -6.71
C ASN A 415 -12.22 -3.88 -5.25
N ILE A 416 -13.04 -4.53 -4.42
CA ILE A 416 -12.78 -4.74 -3.00
C ILE A 416 -13.02 -6.21 -2.62
N TYR A 417 -12.29 -6.68 -1.62
CA TYR A 417 -12.46 -7.99 -0.99
C TYR A 417 -12.84 -7.82 0.48
N PRO A 418 -13.36 -8.88 1.14
CA PRO A 418 -13.77 -8.80 2.54
C PRO A 418 -12.64 -8.37 3.50
N ASN A 419 -11.38 -8.62 3.14
CA ASN A 419 -10.22 -8.21 3.93
C ASN A 419 -9.66 -6.82 3.54
N SER A 420 -10.26 -6.10 2.59
CA SER A 420 -9.64 -4.89 2.03
C SER A 420 -9.60 -3.69 2.98
N GLU A 421 -8.52 -2.93 2.86
CA GLU A 421 -8.41 -1.59 3.43
C GLU A 421 -8.45 -0.56 2.31
N VAL A 422 -9.21 0.51 2.52
CA VAL A 422 -9.42 1.54 1.52
C VAL A 422 -9.04 2.88 2.10
N SER A 423 -8.35 3.71 1.34
CA SER A 423 -8.36 5.14 1.62
C SER A 423 -8.43 5.95 0.35
N PHE A 424 -9.11 7.08 0.43
CA PHE A 424 -9.30 8.00 -0.68
C PHE A 424 -9.23 9.44 -0.20
N PHE A 425 -8.81 10.30 -1.11
CA PHE A 425 -8.67 11.72 -0.89
C PHE A 425 -9.59 12.46 -1.86
N ILE A 426 -10.31 13.47 -1.35
CA ILE A 426 -11.19 14.33 -2.12
C ILE A 426 -10.68 15.77 -2.04
N GLU A 427 -10.22 16.29 -3.16
CA GLU A 427 -9.80 17.69 -3.31
C GLU A 427 -10.99 18.58 -3.67
N SER A 428 -11.22 19.67 -2.95
CA SER A 428 -12.27 20.62 -3.30
C SER A 428 -11.85 21.50 -4.48
N LYS A 429 -12.64 21.52 -5.58
CA LYS A 429 -12.35 22.33 -6.77
C LYS A 429 -13.31 23.53 -6.88
N SER A 430 -14.47 23.34 -7.52
CA SER A 430 -15.38 24.43 -7.85
C SER A 430 -16.83 24.13 -7.47
N LEU A 431 -17.60 25.18 -7.22
CA LEU A 431 -19.05 25.18 -6.98
C LEU A 431 -19.68 26.07 -8.04
N PHE A 432 -20.60 25.51 -8.83
CA PHE A 432 -21.18 26.15 -10.00
C PHE A 432 -22.67 25.83 -10.19
N GLY A 433 -23.33 26.57 -11.06
CA GLY A 433 -24.76 26.43 -11.33
C GLY A 433 -25.51 27.69 -10.96
N GLU A 434 -26.47 27.58 -10.04
CA GLU A 434 -27.35 28.68 -9.66
C GLU A 434 -27.37 28.92 -8.16
N LYS A 435 -27.52 30.17 -7.74
CA LYS A 435 -27.81 30.55 -6.35
C LYS A 435 -29.08 31.39 -6.33
N ILE A 436 -29.81 31.35 -5.22
CA ILE A 436 -31.03 32.13 -5.05
C ILE A 436 -30.78 33.26 -4.07
N LYS A 437 -31.09 34.49 -4.50
CA LYS A 437 -31.29 35.61 -3.59
C LYS A 437 -32.75 35.59 -3.14
N HIS A 438 -32.97 35.09 -1.92
CA HIS A 438 -34.28 35.02 -1.31
C HIS A 438 -34.49 36.16 -0.32
N TRP A 439 -35.63 36.83 -0.41
CA TRP A 439 -36.10 37.72 0.65
C TRP A 439 -37.62 37.86 0.59
N THR A 440 -38.20 38.45 1.64
CA THR A 440 -39.62 38.80 1.71
C THR A 440 -39.76 40.28 2.01
N ASP A 441 -40.83 40.88 1.52
CA ASP A 441 -41.15 42.28 1.77
C ASP A 441 -42.67 42.48 1.90
N VAL A 442 -43.07 43.58 2.52
CA VAL A 442 -44.46 43.91 2.79
C VAL A 442 -44.77 45.31 2.28
N PHE A 443 -45.59 45.39 1.23
CA PHE A 443 -46.04 46.64 0.67
C PHE A 443 -47.39 47.05 1.26
N ARG A 444 -47.48 48.31 1.68
CA ARG A 444 -48.72 48.94 2.17
C ARG A 444 -48.83 50.30 1.51
N ASN A 445 -50.04 50.72 1.16
CA ASN A 445 -50.24 52.12 0.81
C ASN A 445 -50.16 53.01 2.06
N GLN A 446 -49.54 54.18 1.92
CA GLN A 446 -49.61 55.20 2.96
C GLN A 446 -51.01 55.82 2.97
N GLY A 447 -51.58 55.98 4.16
CA GLY A 447 -52.78 56.79 4.33
C GLY A 447 -52.51 58.22 3.85
N CYS A 448 -53.54 58.88 3.31
CA CYS A 448 -53.37 60.22 2.80
C CYS A 448 -52.98 61.18 3.95
N GLY A 449 -51.74 61.66 3.95
CA GLY A 449 -51.30 62.68 4.90
C GLY A 449 -52.09 63.97 4.72
N SER A 450 -52.90 64.32 5.72
CA SER A 450 -53.54 65.62 6.01
C SER A 450 -54.06 66.48 4.84
N ARG A 451 -54.46 65.89 3.70
CA ARG A 451 -55.21 66.58 2.64
C ARG A 451 -56.68 66.21 2.73
N HIS A 452 -57.53 67.21 2.96
CA HIS A 452 -58.91 67.10 3.46
C HIS A 452 -59.93 66.39 2.53
N ASN A 453 -59.51 65.79 1.41
CA ASN A 453 -60.40 65.11 0.45
C ASN A 453 -59.81 63.80 -0.12
N CYS A 454 -58.97 63.09 0.65
CA CYS A 454 -58.31 61.88 0.16
C CYS A 454 -58.78 60.65 0.93
N VAL A 455 -59.54 59.78 0.26
CA VAL A 455 -59.96 58.47 0.77
C VAL A 455 -58.95 57.44 0.28
N SER A 456 -58.10 56.94 1.18
CA SER A 456 -57.20 55.81 0.91
C SER A 456 -57.73 54.57 1.60
N PHE A 457 -58.01 53.53 0.83
CA PHE A 457 -58.39 52.23 1.38
C PHE A 457 -57.12 51.43 1.65
N PRO A 458 -56.86 51.00 2.90
CA PRO A 458 -55.62 50.31 3.21
C PRO A 458 -55.56 48.95 2.49
N TYR A 459 -54.40 48.64 1.95
CA TYR A 459 -54.04 47.30 1.51
C TYR A 459 -52.69 46.87 2.09
N LYS A 460 -52.49 45.55 2.16
CA LYS A 460 -51.23 44.91 2.52
C LYS A 460 -50.95 43.79 1.53
N CYS A 461 -49.80 43.86 0.86
CA CYS A 461 -49.29 42.83 -0.04
C CYS A 461 -48.02 42.23 0.57
N ASP A 462 -48.06 40.95 0.93
CA ASP A 462 -46.86 40.19 1.31
C ASP A 462 -46.25 39.58 0.05
N VAL A 463 -45.00 39.89 -0.21
CA VAL A 463 -44.30 39.53 -1.45
C VAL A 463 -43.04 38.75 -1.10
N SER A 464 -42.79 37.68 -1.83
CA SER A 464 -41.57 36.90 -1.72
C SER A 464 -40.81 36.92 -3.03
N PHE A 465 -39.48 36.94 -2.95
CA PHE A 465 -38.60 37.09 -4.07
C PHE A 465 -37.63 35.91 -4.10
N ASN A 466 -37.55 35.25 -5.25
CA ASN A 466 -36.54 34.24 -5.55
C ASN A 466 -35.86 34.61 -6.86
N ILE A 467 -34.74 35.33 -6.76
CA ILE A 467 -33.98 35.73 -7.94
C ILE A 467 -32.80 34.78 -8.13
N PHE A 468 -32.82 34.06 -9.26
CA PHE A 468 -31.77 33.13 -9.63
C PHE A 468 -30.58 33.89 -10.23
N GLU A 469 -29.41 33.67 -9.67
CA GLU A 469 -28.15 34.23 -10.13
C GLU A 469 -27.19 33.09 -10.51
N LYS A 470 -26.30 33.35 -11.49
CA LYS A 470 -25.23 32.40 -11.83
C LYS A 470 -24.29 32.25 -10.63
N LEU A 471 -23.93 31.01 -10.33
CA LEU A 471 -22.94 30.62 -9.34
C LEU A 471 -21.72 30.04 -10.06
N ASP A 472 -20.55 30.55 -9.73
CA ASP A 472 -19.25 30.05 -10.19
C ASP A 472 -18.18 30.54 -9.21
N THR A 473 -17.79 29.67 -8.29
CA THR A 473 -16.90 30.00 -7.16
C THR A 473 -16.01 28.82 -6.79
N LYS A 474 -14.90 29.07 -6.09
CA LYS A 474 -14.09 27.98 -5.51
C LYS A 474 -14.86 27.26 -4.41
N LEU A 475 -14.82 25.94 -4.40
CA LEU A 475 -15.40 25.13 -3.34
C LEU A 475 -14.45 25.02 -2.14
N SER A 476 -15.01 25.07 -0.94
CA SER A 476 -14.34 24.68 0.31
C SER A 476 -15.30 23.85 1.16
N PHE A 477 -14.89 22.67 1.59
CA PHE A 477 -15.74 21.83 2.44
C PHE A 477 -15.87 22.42 3.85
N SER A 478 -17.08 22.33 4.42
CA SER A 478 -17.33 22.75 5.80
C SER A 478 -16.76 21.74 6.80
N LYS A 479 -16.03 22.24 7.81
CA LYS A 479 -15.53 21.42 8.93
C LYS A 479 -16.64 20.82 9.81
N GLU A 480 -17.84 21.40 9.76
CA GLU A 480 -19.03 20.90 10.46
C GLU A 480 -19.72 19.76 9.70
N LEU A 481 -19.14 19.27 8.60
CA LEU A 481 -19.68 18.21 7.74
C LEU A 481 -21.04 18.53 7.09
N GLY A 482 -21.42 19.82 7.06
CA GLY A 482 -22.57 20.32 6.31
C GLY A 482 -22.25 20.69 4.85
N GLY A 483 -23.27 21.07 4.07
CA GLY A 483 -23.09 21.54 2.69
C GLY A 483 -22.73 20.42 1.71
N GLU A 484 -21.74 20.65 0.84
CA GLU A 484 -21.37 19.75 -0.27
C GLU A 484 -20.93 18.37 0.20
N ILE A 485 -20.20 18.28 1.31
CA ILE A 485 -19.70 16.99 1.83
C ILE A 485 -20.85 16.06 2.27
N SER A 486 -21.97 16.62 2.75
CA SER A 486 -23.18 15.87 3.09
C SER A 486 -23.90 15.26 1.87
N ARG A 487 -23.50 15.68 0.66
CA ARG A 487 -24.03 15.21 -0.62
C ARG A 487 -23.14 14.14 -1.27
N ILE A 488 -22.14 13.64 -0.55
CA ILE A 488 -21.23 12.57 -0.99
C ILE A 488 -21.64 11.25 -0.32
N TYR A 489 -21.77 10.21 -1.13
CA TYR A 489 -22.19 8.87 -0.73
C TYR A 489 -21.13 7.86 -1.14
N LEU A 490 -20.87 6.89 -0.28
CA LEU A 490 -20.12 5.69 -0.59
C LEU A 490 -21.08 4.66 -1.22
N ILE A 491 -20.70 4.07 -2.34
CA ILE A 491 -21.44 2.98 -2.97
C ILE A 491 -20.66 1.68 -2.76
N VAL A 492 -21.29 0.69 -2.14
CA VAL A 492 -20.78 -0.69 -2.05
C VAL A 492 -21.78 -1.61 -2.75
N ASN A 493 -21.38 -2.26 -3.84
CA ASN A 493 -22.25 -3.16 -4.63
C ASN A 493 -23.63 -2.56 -4.98
N GLY A 494 -23.68 -1.26 -5.29
CA GLY A 494 -24.91 -0.54 -5.61
C GLY A 494 -25.70 -0.02 -4.40
N SER A 495 -25.35 -0.40 -3.17
CA SER A 495 -25.94 0.15 -1.94
C SER A 495 -25.29 1.48 -1.57
N GLU A 496 -26.10 2.50 -1.27
CA GLU A 496 -25.64 3.86 -0.98
C GLU A 496 -25.58 4.16 0.53
N TYR A 497 -24.44 4.67 0.98
CA TYR A 497 -24.22 5.08 2.37
C TYR A 497 -23.74 6.53 2.41
N LYS A 498 -24.42 7.40 3.18
CA LYS A 498 -23.98 8.78 3.35
C LYS A 498 -22.62 8.82 4.02
N LEU A 499 -21.67 9.52 3.40
CA LEU A 499 -20.30 9.58 3.92
C LEU A 499 -20.25 10.22 5.32
N VAL A 500 -21.06 11.27 5.56
CA VAL A 500 -21.16 11.95 6.85
C VAL A 500 -21.66 11.02 7.95
N ASP A 501 -22.63 10.15 7.65
CA ASP A 501 -23.15 9.17 8.61
C ASP A 501 -22.05 8.15 8.99
N LEU A 502 -21.31 7.66 7.99
CA LEU A 502 -20.18 6.75 8.22
C LEU A 502 -19.07 7.36 9.09
N ILE A 503 -18.81 8.67 8.92
CA ILE A 503 -17.83 9.42 9.72
C ILE A 503 -18.33 9.55 11.17
N ASN A 504 -19.60 9.96 11.35
CA ASN A 504 -20.21 10.13 12.67
C ASN A 504 -20.29 8.81 13.45
N ASP A 505 -20.56 7.70 12.76
CA ASP A 505 -20.60 6.35 13.31
C ASP A 505 -19.21 5.74 13.57
N LYS A 506 -18.13 6.47 13.23
CA LYS A 506 -16.73 6.03 13.34
C LYS A 506 -16.42 4.75 12.55
N LYS A 507 -17.21 4.45 11.52
CA LYS A 507 -16.93 3.36 10.56
C LYS A 507 -15.80 3.72 9.62
N VAL A 508 -15.58 5.02 9.39
CA VAL A 508 -14.47 5.57 8.62
C VAL A 508 -13.79 6.68 9.42
N SER A 509 -12.49 6.87 9.21
CA SER A 509 -11.74 7.98 9.80
C SER A 509 -11.55 9.10 8.78
N LEU A 510 -11.69 10.35 9.22
CA LEU A 510 -11.50 11.55 8.41
C LEU A 510 -10.33 12.38 8.94
N SER A 511 -9.49 12.88 8.02
CA SER A 511 -8.43 13.84 8.28
C SER A 511 -8.51 15.01 7.29
N TRP A 512 -8.37 16.23 7.79
CA TRP A 512 -8.38 17.46 6.98
C TRP A 512 -6.98 17.79 6.45
N SER A 513 -6.92 18.33 5.23
CA SER A 513 -5.74 19.02 4.69
C SER A 513 -6.12 20.39 4.10
N ASP A 514 -5.13 21.16 3.67
CA ASP A 514 -5.37 22.50 3.10
C ASP A 514 -6.13 22.48 1.77
N VAL A 515 -6.09 21.34 1.06
CA VAL A 515 -6.68 21.19 -0.28
C VAL A 515 -7.89 20.27 -0.32
N GLY A 516 -8.18 19.54 0.76
CA GLY A 516 -9.27 18.57 0.77
C GLY A 516 -9.40 17.73 2.04
N ILE A 517 -9.96 16.54 1.87
CA ILE A 517 -10.21 15.58 2.95
C ILE A 517 -9.64 14.21 2.58
N SER A 518 -9.02 13.54 3.56
CA SER A 518 -8.58 12.14 3.46
C SER A 518 -9.51 11.27 4.30
N ILE A 519 -9.98 10.16 3.71
CA ILE A 519 -10.89 9.21 4.33
C ILE A 519 -10.25 7.83 4.29
N SER A 520 -10.21 7.15 5.43
CA SER A 520 -9.66 5.79 5.56
C SER A 520 -10.66 4.83 6.19
N MET A 521 -10.73 3.63 5.63
CA MET A 521 -11.64 2.55 5.99
C MET A 521 -10.83 1.26 6.17
N ARG A 522 -10.77 0.75 7.40
CA ARG A 522 -9.98 -0.45 7.72
C ARG A 522 -10.74 -1.77 7.61
N ASN A 523 -12.07 -1.68 7.61
CA ASN A 523 -12.94 -2.85 7.57
C ASN A 523 -14.21 -2.52 6.79
N ILE A 524 -14.23 -2.92 5.52
CA ILE A 524 -15.39 -2.72 4.66
C ILE A 524 -16.63 -3.47 5.15
N ASN A 525 -16.45 -4.65 5.77
CA ASN A 525 -17.55 -5.44 6.33
C ASN A 525 -18.28 -4.75 7.49
N ALA A 526 -17.67 -3.74 8.12
CA ALA A 526 -18.37 -2.92 9.13
C ALA A 526 -19.40 -1.95 8.50
N ILE A 527 -19.30 -1.72 7.18
CA ILE A 527 -20.21 -0.87 6.40
C ILE A 527 -21.24 -1.76 5.69
N HIS A 528 -20.76 -2.73 4.93
CA HIS A 528 -21.58 -3.67 4.16
C HIS A 528 -20.85 -5.02 4.11
N GLU A 529 -21.52 -6.09 4.53
CA GLU A 529 -20.98 -7.44 4.43
C GLU A 529 -20.89 -7.83 2.95
N ILE A 530 -19.70 -8.22 2.51
CA ILE A 530 -19.41 -8.55 1.11
C ILE A 530 -18.95 -10.01 0.95
N SER A 531 -19.27 -10.58 -0.20
CA SER A 531 -19.00 -11.98 -0.54
C SER A 531 -17.51 -12.21 -0.82
N ASN A 532 -17.01 -13.40 -0.45
CA ASN A 532 -15.65 -13.85 -0.81
C ASN A 532 -15.55 -14.32 -2.28
N THR A 533 -16.67 -14.65 -2.92
CA THR A 533 -16.70 -15.28 -4.25
C THR A 533 -17.08 -14.34 -5.37
N ASP A 534 -17.78 -13.26 -5.05
CA ASP A 534 -18.31 -12.33 -6.05
C ASP A 534 -17.36 -11.14 -6.23
N GLU A 535 -17.35 -10.56 -7.45
CA GLU A 535 -16.68 -9.28 -7.68
C GLU A 535 -17.44 -8.17 -6.93
N ASN A 536 -16.81 -7.61 -5.91
CA ASN A 536 -17.37 -6.48 -5.16
C ASN A 536 -16.74 -5.18 -5.64
N LEU A 537 -17.56 -4.14 -5.79
CA LEU A 537 -17.14 -2.86 -6.32
C LEU A 537 -17.41 -1.73 -5.32
N LEU A 538 -16.43 -0.82 -5.21
CA LEU A 538 -16.54 0.41 -4.44
C LEU A 538 -16.59 1.63 -5.36
N GLY A 539 -17.47 2.57 -5.04
CA GLY A 539 -17.56 3.86 -5.73
C GLY A 539 -17.97 5.00 -4.81
N LEU A 540 -17.92 6.20 -5.38
CA LEU A 540 -18.46 7.42 -4.78
C LEU A 540 -19.59 7.95 -5.66
N LYS A 541 -20.67 8.40 -5.04
CA LYS A 541 -21.75 9.15 -5.69
C LYS A 541 -21.79 10.55 -5.12
N ILE A 542 -21.76 11.53 -6.01
CA ILE A 542 -21.67 12.95 -5.69
C ILE A 542 -22.94 13.61 -6.23
N ASN A 543 -23.80 14.10 -5.35
CA ASN A 543 -25.10 14.64 -5.73
C ASN A 543 -25.07 16.17 -5.85
N ALA A 544 -25.63 16.70 -6.94
CA ALA A 544 -25.98 18.10 -7.02
C ALA A 544 -27.13 18.43 -6.05
N LEU A 545 -27.20 19.68 -5.60
CA LEU A 545 -28.34 20.18 -4.87
C LEU A 545 -29.41 20.47 -5.91
N ARG A 546 -30.58 19.87 -5.74
CA ARG A 546 -31.71 20.12 -6.61
C ARG A 546 -32.96 20.39 -5.80
N GLU A 547 -33.36 21.65 -5.74
CA GLU A 547 -34.55 22.09 -5.01
C GLU A 547 -35.53 22.77 -5.97
N SER A 548 -36.81 22.44 -5.87
CA SER A 548 -37.84 23.07 -6.71
C SER A 548 -38.46 24.24 -5.96
N THR A 549 -38.43 25.43 -6.57
CA THR A 549 -39.03 26.62 -5.98
C THR A 549 -39.60 27.55 -7.04
N PHE A 550 -40.38 28.53 -6.61
CA PHE A 550 -40.93 29.52 -7.52
C PHE A 550 -39.82 30.46 -8.03
N ASN A 551 -39.98 31.00 -9.25
CA ASN A 551 -39.02 31.90 -9.88
C ASN A 551 -39.56 33.33 -9.94
N GLY A 552 -38.76 34.29 -9.49
CA GLY A 552 -39.05 35.71 -9.59
C GLY A 552 -39.85 36.27 -8.41
N VAL A 553 -40.76 37.20 -8.70
CA VAL A 553 -41.59 37.90 -7.71
C VAL A 553 -42.89 37.12 -7.51
N LYS A 554 -43.20 36.74 -6.27
CA LYS A 554 -44.42 36.00 -5.91
C LYS A 554 -45.25 36.80 -4.93
N LEU A 555 -46.50 37.07 -5.28
CA LEU A 555 -47.49 37.58 -4.33
C LEU A 555 -47.92 36.43 -3.42
N VAL A 556 -47.56 36.50 -2.13
CA VAL A 556 -47.83 35.44 -1.15
C VAL A 556 -49.23 35.60 -0.55
N SER A 557 -49.52 36.81 -0.08
CA SER A 557 -50.83 37.16 0.45
C SER A 557 -51.22 38.60 0.15
N MET A 558 -52.51 38.84 -0.05
CA MET A 558 -53.12 40.16 -0.20
C MET A 558 -54.28 40.31 0.78
N SER A 559 -54.35 41.46 1.46
CA SER A 559 -55.43 41.76 2.43
C SER A 559 -55.74 43.26 2.47
N GLY A 560 -56.90 43.63 3.01
CA GLY A 560 -57.39 45.01 3.06
C GLY A 560 -58.42 45.33 1.97
N LYS A 561 -59.06 46.51 2.06
CA LYS A 561 -60.18 46.89 1.18
C LYS A 561 -59.75 47.17 -0.27
N ALA A 562 -58.49 47.53 -0.48
CA ALA A 562 -57.91 47.75 -1.81
C ALA A 562 -56.88 46.68 -2.20
N SER A 563 -57.01 45.45 -1.68
CA SER A 563 -56.07 44.36 -1.99
C SER A 563 -55.97 44.02 -3.48
N TYR A 564 -56.99 44.39 -4.28
CA TYR A 564 -56.98 44.24 -5.74
C TYR A 564 -55.87 45.04 -6.44
N GLU A 565 -55.21 45.98 -5.75
CA GLU A 565 -54.03 46.71 -6.29
C GLU A 565 -52.73 45.89 -6.20
N CYS A 566 -52.67 44.86 -5.34
CA CYS A 566 -51.47 44.04 -5.15
C CYS A 566 -50.97 43.35 -6.44
N PRO A 567 -51.83 42.74 -7.29
CA PRO A 567 -51.44 42.25 -8.61
C PRO A 567 -50.72 43.27 -9.50
N GLY A 568 -51.21 44.51 -9.53
CA GLY A 568 -50.61 45.59 -10.31
C GLY A 568 -49.24 45.97 -9.77
N LEU A 569 -49.11 46.05 -8.44
CA LEU A 569 -47.85 46.33 -7.76
C LEU A 569 -46.78 45.27 -8.04
N VAL A 570 -47.10 43.98 -7.88
CA VAL A 570 -46.11 42.91 -8.14
C VAL A 570 -45.73 42.80 -9.62
N SER A 571 -46.67 43.07 -10.53
CA SER A 571 -46.41 43.10 -11.97
C SER A 571 -45.47 44.26 -12.34
N PHE A 572 -45.68 45.43 -11.74
CA PHE A 572 -44.80 46.58 -11.91
C PHE A 572 -43.40 46.32 -11.34
N LEU A 573 -43.30 45.74 -10.14
CA LEU A 573 -42.03 45.37 -9.52
C LEU A 573 -41.25 44.37 -10.39
N ALA A 574 -41.93 43.35 -10.92
CA ALA A 574 -41.32 42.37 -11.82
C ALA A 574 -40.82 43.04 -13.11
N GLY A 575 -41.66 43.84 -13.78
CA GLY A 575 -41.30 44.51 -15.03
C GLY A 575 -40.18 45.54 -14.89
N SER A 576 -40.26 46.41 -13.87
CA SER A 576 -39.25 47.46 -13.63
C SER A 576 -37.86 46.90 -13.34
N ASN A 577 -37.77 45.78 -12.62
CA ASN A 577 -36.51 45.13 -12.28
C ASN A 577 -36.09 44.04 -13.28
N LYS A 578 -36.88 43.80 -14.34
CA LYS A 578 -36.70 42.68 -15.29
C LYS A 578 -36.64 41.31 -14.60
N TRP A 579 -37.36 41.17 -13.49
CA TRP A 579 -37.53 39.88 -12.81
C TRP A 579 -38.75 39.14 -13.35
N PRO A 580 -38.74 37.80 -13.36
CA PRO A 580 -39.94 37.04 -13.70
C PRO A 580 -41.07 37.31 -12.69
N LEU A 581 -42.31 37.25 -13.14
CA LEU A 581 -43.48 37.24 -12.27
C LEU A 581 -43.94 35.80 -12.06
N SER A 582 -43.96 35.34 -10.80
CA SER A 582 -44.27 33.95 -10.49
C SER A 582 -45.73 33.62 -10.78
N VAL A 583 -45.96 32.56 -11.55
CA VAL A 583 -47.30 32.02 -11.83
C VAL A 583 -47.95 31.38 -10.59
N GLU A 584 -47.17 31.15 -9.53
CA GLU A 584 -47.65 30.63 -8.25
C GLU A 584 -48.15 31.74 -7.31
N SER A 585 -48.23 32.98 -7.79
CA SER A 585 -48.76 34.11 -7.02
C SER A 585 -50.21 33.86 -6.60
N GLN A 586 -50.63 34.43 -5.46
CA GLN A 586 -51.99 34.29 -4.96
C GLN A 586 -53.01 34.76 -6.00
N ASN A 587 -54.04 33.93 -6.23
CA ASN A 587 -55.11 34.16 -7.21
C ASN A 587 -54.61 34.45 -8.64
N PHE A 588 -53.43 33.99 -9.03
CA PHE A 588 -52.83 34.29 -10.33
C PHE A 588 -53.75 33.96 -11.53
N GLY A 589 -54.59 32.92 -11.44
CA GLY A 589 -55.56 32.60 -12.48
C GLY A 589 -56.62 33.68 -12.73
N GLU A 590 -56.93 34.52 -11.74
CA GLU A 590 -57.95 35.57 -11.83
C GLU A 590 -57.42 36.84 -12.50
N TRP A 591 -56.12 37.13 -12.37
CA TRP A 591 -55.52 38.41 -12.81
C TRP A 591 -54.31 38.26 -13.73
N GLY A 592 -53.72 37.06 -13.86
CA GLY A 592 -52.55 36.83 -14.72
C GLY A 592 -52.79 37.11 -16.20
N GLY A 593 -54.06 37.06 -16.63
CA GLY A 593 -54.48 37.44 -17.99
C GLY A 593 -54.38 38.94 -18.28
N THR A 594 -54.37 39.80 -17.25
CA THR A 594 -54.29 41.27 -17.40
C THR A 594 -52.85 41.80 -17.32
N VAL A 595 -51.86 40.92 -17.15
CA VAL A 595 -50.44 41.29 -17.09
C VAL A 595 -49.90 41.58 -18.49
N ASN A 596 -49.18 42.69 -18.64
CA ASN A 596 -48.49 43.00 -19.89
C ASN A 596 -47.22 42.16 -20.06
N TRP A 597 -47.38 40.98 -20.65
CA TRP A 597 -46.29 40.02 -20.92
C TRP A 597 -45.23 40.52 -21.93
N SER A 598 -45.45 41.65 -22.61
CA SER A 598 -44.38 42.28 -23.41
C SER A 598 -43.31 42.96 -22.55
N THR A 599 -43.65 43.27 -21.30
CA THR A 599 -42.79 44.00 -20.34
C THR A 599 -42.36 43.17 -19.14
N VAL A 600 -42.96 41.99 -18.95
CA VAL A 600 -42.75 41.09 -17.80
C VAL A 600 -42.56 39.67 -18.32
N SER A 601 -41.59 38.94 -17.78
CA SER A 601 -41.40 37.53 -18.12
C SER A 601 -42.18 36.61 -17.16
N ARG A 602 -42.63 35.45 -17.65
CA ARG A 602 -43.30 34.44 -16.81
C ARG A 602 -42.28 33.69 -15.95
N GLY A 603 -42.51 33.70 -14.64
CA GLY A 603 -41.76 32.96 -13.63
C GLY A 603 -42.38 31.61 -13.35
N GLU A 604 -42.18 30.65 -14.26
CA GLU A 604 -42.53 29.26 -14.02
C GLU A 604 -41.67 28.66 -12.88
N ARG A 605 -42.18 27.60 -12.26
CA ARG A 605 -41.42 26.85 -11.26
C ARG A 605 -40.08 26.41 -11.84
N LYS A 606 -39.00 26.67 -11.11
CA LYS A 606 -37.63 26.41 -11.55
C LYS A 606 -36.89 25.57 -10.51
N HIS A 607 -36.02 24.68 -10.98
CA HIS A 607 -35.12 23.93 -10.11
C HIS A 607 -33.86 24.76 -9.84
N LEU A 608 -33.58 25.04 -8.57
CA LEU A 608 -32.26 25.44 -8.12
C LEU A 608 -31.32 24.27 -8.26
N VAL A 609 -30.30 24.41 -9.10
CA VAL A 609 -29.27 23.39 -9.32
C VAL A 609 -27.92 23.94 -8.88
N GLN A 610 -27.35 23.38 -7.82
CA GLN A 610 -25.96 23.64 -7.40
C GLN A 610 -25.10 22.40 -7.56
N MET A 611 -24.26 22.47 -8.58
CA MET A 611 -23.29 21.45 -8.94
C MET A 611 -21.93 21.79 -8.35
N PHE A 612 -21.08 20.78 -8.19
CA PHE A 612 -19.71 21.01 -7.78
C PHE A 612 -18.77 20.01 -8.42
N SER A 613 -17.47 20.33 -8.38
CA SER A 613 -16.41 19.46 -8.84
C SER A 613 -15.39 19.19 -7.75
N VAL A 614 -14.82 17.99 -7.82
CA VAL A 614 -13.81 17.52 -6.88
C VAL A 614 -12.71 16.76 -7.61
N GLY A 615 -11.48 16.81 -7.11
CA GLY A 615 -10.44 15.84 -7.48
C GLY A 615 -10.56 14.61 -6.60
N ILE A 616 -10.29 13.41 -7.14
CA ILE A 616 -10.37 12.16 -6.38
C ILE A 616 -9.11 11.35 -6.63
N THR A 617 -8.52 10.82 -5.56
CA THR A 617 -7.55 9.73 -5.65
C THR A 617 -7.88 8.68 -4.60
N SER A 618 -7.64 7.41 -4.91
CA SER A 618 -7.87 6.32 -3.96
C SER A 618 -6.83 5.23 -4.12
N VAL A 619 -6.56 4.55 -3.01
CA VAL A 619 -5.79 3.30 -2.97
C VAL A 619 -6.61 2.30 -2.17
N ILE A 620 -6.91 1.18 -2.81
CA ILE A 620 -7.51 -0.01 -2.20
C ILE A 620 -6.40 -1.04 -2.06
N SER A 621 -6.16 -1.49 -0.83
CA SER A 621 -5.25 -2.61 -0.55
C SER A 621 -6.09 -3.87 -0.32
N ASN A 622 -6.08 -4.75 -1.32
CA ASN A 622 -6.69 -6.06 -1.27
C ASN A 622 -5.66 -7.04 -0.67
N PHE A 623 -5.96 -7.55 0.51
CA PHE A 623 -5.09 -8.51 1.18
C PHE A 623 -5.42 -9.93 0.73
N HIS A 624 -4.44 -10.83 0.83
CA HIS A 624 -4.67 -12.24 0.60
C HIS A 624 -5.80 -12.72 1.53
N ASN A 625 -6.67 -13.55 0.97
CA ASN A 625 -7.78 -14.17 1.69
C ASN A 625 -7.81 -15.66 1.42
#